data_AF-A0A3D9D8B7-F1
#
_entry.id   AF-A0A3D9D8B7-F1
#
_cell.length_a   1.000
_cell.length_b   1.000
_cell.length_c   1.000
_cell.angle_alpha   90.00
_cell.angle_beta   90.00
_cell.angle_gamma   90.00
#
_symmetry.space_group_name_H-M   'P 1'
#
loop_
_entity.id
_entity.type
_entity.pdbx_description
1 polymer ?
#
loop_
_entity_poly.entity_id
_entity_poly.type
_entity_poly.pdbx_seq_one_letter_code
_entity_poly.pdbx_strand_id
1 'polypeptide(L)'
;MIKNLVVAISIFCIHLCHAQNIYLTKVEKTNDNTDKFLYKKTETAIDAEYLGEIEVQGFSRDDAAVFSLIYKKAKEIGANTFSLKPFENIDGTPQDLNPSNYRIVLYYTSKEKLIDQNGKLYIFASSDKDQKISVNKKDYLLPPRSYITLDIIPGEVYTISTKKLLGSTIKVQPKTSDENLYFQVSSLKVKSDTSGTGGLNLKSGDIIGLEKSYAEFLSLIYIQNK
;
A
#
# COMPACT_ATOMS: atom_id res chain seq x y z
N MET A 1 -6.04 36.17 -28.95
CA MET A 1 -6.67 36.17 -27.61
C MET A 1 -7.19 34.79 -27.19
N ILE A 2 -7.98 34.10 -28.02
CA ILE A 2 -8.53 32.75 -27.73
C ILE A 2 -7.45 31.69 -27.42
N LYS A 3 -6.32 31.69 -28.15
CA LYS A 3 -5.25 30.70 -27.97
C LYS A 3 -4.61 30.76 -26.57
N ASN A 4 -4.47 31.96 -25.99
CA ASN A 4 -3.90 32.13 -24.65
C ASN A 4 -4.90 31.76 -23.54
N LEU A 5 -6.19 31.99 -23.78
CA LEU A 5 -7.27 31.58 -22.87
C LEU A 5 -7.39 30.05 -22.83
N VAL A 6 -7.33 29.38 -23.98
CA VAL A 6 -7.33 27.91 -24.05
C VAL A 6 -6.13 27.32 -23.32
N VAL A 7 -4.92 27.89 -23.51
CA VAL A 7 -3.72 27.45 -22.78
C VAL A 7 -3.86 27.66 -21.27
N ALA A 8 -4.39 28.80 -20.83
CA ALA A 8 -4.61 29.07 -19.41
C ALA A 8 -5.64 28.12 -18.79
N ILE A 9 -6.74 27.82 -19.49
CA ILE A 9 -7.74 26.85 -19.06
C ILE A 9 -7.13 25.45 -19.03
N SER A 10 -6.34 25.05 -20.01
CA SER A 10 -5.65 23.74 -20.01
C SER A 10 -4.69 23.60 -18.83
N ILE A 11 -3.89 24.64 -18.52
CA ILE A 11 -2.99 24.64 -17.36
C ILE A 11 -3.78 24.56 -16.05
N PHE A 12 -4.87 25.31 -15.93
CA PHE A 12 -5.75 25.27 -14.75
C PHE A 12 -6.42 23.90 -14.57
N CYS A 13 -6.94 23.29 -15.65
CA CYS A 13 -7.54 21.96 -15.60
C CYS A 13 -6.54 20.86 -15.21
N ILE A 14 -5.26 20.98 -15.60
CA ILE A 14 -4.21 20.04 -15.16
C ILE A 14 -4.04 20.09 -13.63
N HIS A 15 -4.20 21.25 -13.00
CA HIS A 15 -4.14 21.37 -11.54
C HIS A 15 -5.37 20.79 -10.82
N LEU A 16 -6.52 20.68 -11.49
CA LEU A 16 -7.73 20.08 -10.93
C LEU A 16 -7.70 18.54 -10.91
N CYS A 17 -6.80 17.90 -11.68
CA CYS A 17 -6.77 16.44 -11.83
C CYS A 17 -5.97 15.69 -10.74
N HIS A 18 -5.37 16.38 -9.77
CA HIS A 18 -4.51 15.77 -8.75
C HIS A 18 -4.74 16.32 -7.33
N ALA A 19 -6.00 16.38 -6.89
CA ALA A 19 -6.35 16.91 -5.56
C ALA A 19 -6.39 15.81 -4.47
N GLN A 20 -5.37 14.96 -4.37
CA GLN A 20 -5.18 14.21 -3.12
C GLN A 20 -4.23 14.99 -2.20
N ASN A 21 -4.78 15.45 -1.09
CA ASN A 21 -4.06 16.21 -0.09
C ASN A 21 -3.79 15.35 1.13
N ILE A 22 -2.60 15.50 1.70
CA ILE A 22 -2.17 14.77 2.89
C ILE A 22 -1.72 15.82 3.90
N TYR A 23 -2.44 15.94 5.01
CA TYR A 23 -2.21 16.95 6.03
C TYR A 23 -1.73 16.30 7.31
N LEU A 24 -0.70 16.85 7.93
CA LEU A 24 -0.38 16.54 9.32
C LEU A 24 -1.29 17.42 10.16
N THR A 25 -2.46 16.92 10.52
CA THR A 25 -3.54 17.72 11.11
C THR A 25 -3.37 17.95 12.59
N LYS A 26 -2.63 17.08 13.27
CA LYS A 26 -2.30 17.23 14.69
C LYS A 26 -0.88 16.77 14.95
N VAL A 27 -0.17 17.56 15.75
CA VAL A 27 1.12 17.19 16.37
C VAL A 27 0.98 17.45 17.85
N GLU A 28 0.98 16.38 18.63
CA GLU A 28 0.96 16.42 20.09
C GLU A 28 2.39 16.42 20.64
N LYS A 29 3.25 15.60 20.05
CA LYS A 29 4.64 15.42 20.44
C LYS A 29 5.51 15.08 19.24
N THR A 30 6.81 15.28 19.40
CA THR A 30 7.85 14.81 18.49
C THR A 30 8.79 13.87 19.22
N ASN A 31 9.44 12.98 18.48
CA ASN A 31 10.45 12.07 19.00
C ASN A 31 11.71 12.16 18.12
N ASP A 32 12.92 12.07 18.70
CA ASP A 32 14.18 12.17 17.95
C ASP A 32 14.56 10.87 17.21
N ASN A 33 13.62 9.94 17.10
CA ASN A 33 13.78 8.67 16.41
C ASN A 33 14.17 8.84 14.93
N THR A 34 15.22 8.14 14.52
CA THR A 34 15.75 8.15 13.15
C THR A 34 15.46 6.87 12.36
N ASP A 35 14.54 6.02 12.84
CA ASP A 35 14.18 4.77 12.16
C ASP A 35 13.71 5.01 10.72
N LYS A 36 14.21 4.18 9.80
CA LYS A 36 13.82 4.22 8.38
C LYS A 36 12.48 3.57 8.08
N PHE A 37 11.93 2.76 8.99
CA PHE A 37 10.69 2.03 8.74
C PHE A 37 9.46 2.75 9.29
N LEU A 38 8.29 2.47 8.73
CA LEU A 38 7.02 2.94 9.24
C LEU A 38 6.02 1.78 9.18
N TYR A 39 5.84 1.09 10.30
CA TYR A 39 5.06 -0.15 10.37
C TYR A 39 3.64 0.09 10.89
N LYS A 40 2.72 -0.80 10.52
CA LYS A 40 1.40 -0.79 11.13
C LYS A 40 1.55 -1.17 12.60
N LYS A 41 0.93 -0.39 13.48
CA LYS A 41 0.89 -0.64 14.92
C LYS A 41 0.06 -1.90 15.15
N THR A 42 0.63 -2.86 15.87
CA THR A 42 -0.10 -4.04 16.33
C THR A 42 -1.02 -3.68 17.50
N GLU A 43 -2.09 -4.44 17.68
CA GLU A 43 -2.96 -4.31 18.85
C GLU A 43 -2.20 -4.62 20.16
N THR A 44 -1.16 -5.45 20.08
CA THR A 44 -0.30 -5.84 21.21
C THR A 44 0.73 -4.80 21.63
N ALA A 45 0.98 -3.76 20.80
CA ALA A 45 1.84 -2.64 21.15
C ALA A 45 1.10 -1.67 22.10
N ILE A 46 1.01 -2.03 23.39
CA ILE A 46 0.24 -1.28 24.40
C ILE A 46 0.92 0.06 24.77
N ASP A 47 2.25 0.15 24.63
CA ASP A 47 3.04 1.31 25.07
C ASP A 47 3.55 2.19 23.91
N ALA A 48 2.79 2.30 22.83
CA ALA A 48 3.14 3.19 21.73
C ALA A 48 2.87 4.65 22.14
N GLU A 49 3.87 5.51 22.07
CA GLU A 49 3.72 6.93 22.35
C GLU A 49 3.00 7.61 21.19
N TYR A 50 1.83 8.20 21.47
CA TYR A 50 1.08 8.99 20.49
C TYR A 50 1.83 10.29 20.16
N LEU A 51 2.00 10.55 18.86
CA LEU A 51 2.72 11.72 18.36
C LEU A 51 1.81 12.70 17.60
N GLY A 52 0.86 12.18 16.83
CA GLY A 52 0.03 13.04 15.98
C GLY A 52 -0.91 12.30 15.05
N GLU A 53 -1.54 13.04 14.15
CA GLU A 53 -2.54 12.53 13.19
C GLU A 53 -2.28 13.09 11.79
N ILE A 54 -2.39 12.22 10.79
CA ILE A 54 -2.42 12.59 9.37
C ILE A 54 -3.83 12.38 8.86
N GLU A 55 -4.34 13.34 8.09
CA GLU A 55 -5.57 13.19 7.32
C GLU A 55 -5.26 13.15 5.83
N VAL A 56 -5.84 12.17 5.14
CA VAL A 56 -5.74 12.01 3.69
C VAL A 56 -7.10 12.37 3.10
N GLN A 57 -7.12 13.33 2.19
CA GLN A 57 -8.32 13.85 1.54
C GLN A 57 -8.19 13.75 0.03
N GLY A 58 -9.20 13.20 -0.63
CA GLY A 58 -9.19 12.91 -2.06
C GLY A 58 -8.68 11.50 -2.36
N PHE A 59 -8.94 11.04 -3.59
CA PHE A 59 -8.55 9.71 -4.06
C PHE A 59 -7.35 9.80 -5.01
N SER A 60 -6.39 8.90 -4.85
CA SER A 60 -5.31 8.66 -5.81
C SER A 60 -5.23 7.18 -6.14
N ARG A 61 -4.88 6.88 -7.40
CA ARG A 61 -4.55 5.53 -7.85
C ARG A 61 -3.07 5.18 -7.63
N ASP A 62 -2.24 6.17 -7.31
CA ASP A 62 -0.82 5.99 -7.05
C ASP A 62 -0.56 5.84 -5.56
N ASP A 63 -0.91 4.66 -5.02
CA ASP A 63 -0.77 4.35 -3.58
C ASP A 63 0.69 4.52 -3.10
N ALA A 64 1.68 4.35 -3.97
CA ALA A 64 3.09 4.56 -3.64
C ALA A 64 3.41 6.05 -3.41
N ALA A 65 2.88 6.94 -4.26
CA ALA A 65 3.01 8.38 -4.06
C ALA A 65 2.28 8.83 -2.78
N VAL A 66 1.08 8.29 -2.51
CA VAL A 66 0.33 8.55 -1.26
C VAL A 66 1.17 8.15 -0.06
N PHE A 67 1.69 6.91 -0.06
CA PHE A 67 2.50 6.39 1.02
C PHE A 67 3.77 7.22 1.23
N SER A 68 4.45 7.63 0.16
CA SER A 68 5.67 8.45 0.27
C SER A 68 5.43 9.77 1.01
N LEU A 69 4.30 10.42 0.75
CA LEU A 69 3.91 11.67 1.42
C LEU A 69 3.49 11.45 2.88
N ILE A 70 2.74 10.38 3.17
CA ILE A 70 2.41 9.96 4.54
C ILE A 70 3.70 9.67 5.32
N TYR A 71 4.57 8.86 4.73
CA TYR A 71 5.86 8.47 5.29
C TYR A 71 6.68 9.70 5.64
N LYS A 72 6.83 10.65 4.71
CA LYS A 72 7.58 11.88 4.94
C LYS A 72 7.05 12.65 6.16
N LYS A 73 5.73 12.86 6.24
CA LYS A 73 5.08 13.57 7.36
C LYS A 73 5.19 12.82 8.69
N ALA A 74 5.11 11.50 8.65
CA ALA A 74 5.33 10.68 9.84
C ALA A 74 6.77 10.84 10.36
N LYS A 75 7.75 10.88 9.45
CA LYS A 75 9.16 11.06 9.79
C LYS A 75 9.50 12.47 10.26
N GLU A 76 8.78 13.49 9.81
CA GLU A 76 8.92 14.87 10.31
C GLU A 76 8.69 14.98 11.83
N ILE A 77 7.94 14.06 12.45
CA ILE A 77 7.68 14.04 13.89
C ILE A 77 8.29 12.84 14.64
N GLY A 78 9.09 12.02 13.96
CA GLY A 78 9.76 10.86 14.57
C GLY A 78 8.92 9.58 14.67
N ALA A 79 7.76 9.51 14.02
CA ALA A 79 6.91 8.32 14.08
C ALA A 79 7.54 7.12 13.35
N ASN A 80 7.41 5.93 13.92
CA ASN A 80 7.81 4.65 13.30
C ASN A 80 6.69 3.62 13.23
N THR A 81 5.52 3.94 13.79
CA THR A 81 4.32 3.11 13.67
C THR A 81 3.06 3.92 13.42
N PHE A 82 2.04 3.28 12.85
CA PHE A 82 0.79 3.94 12.52
C PHE A 82 -0.45 3.03 12.63
N SER A 83 -1.62 3.62 12.85
CA SER A 83 -2.91 2.89 12.78
C SER A 83 -4.00 3.72 12.11
N LEU A 84 -5.07 3.07 11.67
CA LEU A 84 -6.27 3.76 11.18
C LEU A 84 -7.06 4.30 12.37
N LYS A 85 -7.50 5.55 12.28
CA LYS A 85 -8.56 6.12 13.13
C LYS A 85 -9.82 6.26 12.28
N PRO A 86 -10.82 5.39 12.46
CA PRO A 86 -12.06 5.50 11.71
C PRO A 86 -12.76 6.83 12.07
N PHE A 87 -13.47 7.40 11.11
CA PHE A 87 -14.43 8.45 11.40
C PHE A 87 -15.63 7.86 12.13
N GLU A 88 -16.40 8.69 12.83
CA GLU A 88 -17.59 8.24 13.55
C GLU A 88 -18.86 8.57 12.75
N ASN A 89 -19.83 7.67 12.76
CA ASN A 89 -21.20 7.92 12.32
C ASN A 89 -21.91 8.83 13.35
N ILE A 90 -23.11 9.33 12.99
CA ILE A 90 -23.92 10.17 13.90
C ILE A 90 -24.26 9.44 15.22
N ASP A 91 -24.35 8.11 15.17
CA ASP A 91 -24.60 7.24 16.33
C ASP A 91 -23.32 6.86 17.12
N GLY A 92 -22.16 7.40 16.74
CA GLY A 92 -20.87 7.14 17.37
C GLY A 92 -20.20 5.83 16.93
N THR A 93 -20.81 5.06 16.02
CA THR A 93 -20.18 3.84 15.49
C THR A 93 -19.05 4.16 14.51
N PRO A 94 -17.99 3.34 14.42
CA PRO A 94 -16.90 3.57 13.47
C PRO A 94 -17.38 3.38 12.03
N GLN A 95 -17.02 4.32 11.16
CA GLN A 95 -17.22 4.24 9.72
C GLN A 95 -16.23 3.28 9.08
N ASP A 96 -16.69 2.60 8.02
CA ASP A 96 -15.81 1.86 7.13
C ASP A 96 -14.75 2.78 6.52
N LEU A 97 -13.59 2.22 6.21
CA LEU A 97 -12.53 2.94 5.52
C LEU A 97 -13.04 3.49 4.18
N ASN A 98 -12.94 4.80 4.01
CA ASN A 98 -13.05 5.45 2.71
C ASN A 98 -11.65 5.74 2.14
N PRO A 99 -11.21 5.09 1.04
CA PRO A 99 -9.91 5.35 0.42
C PRO A 99 -9.70 6.80 -0.05
N SER A 100 -10.78 7.58 -0.14
CA SER A 100 -10.76 9.00 -0.50
C SER A 100 -10.74 9.94 0.71
N ASN A 101 -10.98 9.42 1.91
CA ASN A 101 -10.98 10.21 3.14
C ASN A 101 -10.72 9.31 4.35
N TYR A 102 -9.51 9.36 4.90
CA TYR A 102 -9.15 8.56 6.07
C TYR A 102 -8.12 9.25 6.95
N ARG A 103 -8.09 8.84 8.22
CA ARG A 103 -7.18 9.40 9.22
C ARG A 103 -6.23 8.33 9.74
N ILE A 104 -4.95 8.66 9.75
CA ILE A 104 -3.89 7.83 10.30
C ILE A 104 -3.41 8.47 11.60
N VAL A 105 -3.28 7.65 12.64
CA VAL A 105 -2.62 8.04 13.88
C VAL A 105 -1.18 7.60 13.83
N LEU A 106 -0.30 8.47 14.31
CA LEU A 106 1.15 8.29 14.30
C LEU A 106 1.67 8.07 15.72
N TYR A 107 2.56 7.10 15.84
CA TYR A 107 3.17 6.73 17.10
C TYR A 107 4.67 6.49 16.98
N TYR A 108 5.36 6.67 18.10
CA TYR A 108 6.65 6.05 18.35
C TYR A 108 6.45 4.78 19.17
N THR A 109 6.94 3.66 18.66
CA THR A 109 6.97 2.37 19.36
C THR A 109 8.43 1.93 19.48
N SER A 110 8.87 1.59 20.69
CA SER A 110 10.26 1.14 20.90
C SER A 110 10.51 -0.19 20.20
N LYS A 111 11.75 -0.41 19.74
CA LYS A 111 12.11 -1.54 18.88
C LYS A 111 11.79 -2.90 19.50
N GLU A 112 11.92 -3.02 20.82
CA GLU A 112 11.66 -4.26 21.57
C GLU A 112 10.18 -4.66 21.53
N LYS A 113 9.29 -3.70 21.24
CA LYS A 113 7.83 -3.86 21.23
C LYS A 113 7.26 -4.01 19.81
N LEU A 114 8.10 -3.91 18.79
CA LEU A 114 7.74 -4.16 17.39
C LEU A 114 7.71 -5.66 17.12
N ILE A 115 6.76 -6.35 17.73
CA ILE A 115 6.56 -7.79 17.56
C ILE A 115 5.52 -7.97 16.46
N ASP A 116 5.96 -8.06 15.20
CA ASP A 116 5.06 -8.33 14.07
C ASP A 116 5.72 -9.31 13.10
N GLN A 117 5.57 -10.59 13.46
CA GLN A 117 6.24 -11.74 12.87
C GLN A 117 5.31 -12.95 12.95
N ASN A 118 4.25 -12.92 12.14
CA ASN A 118 3.20 -13.95 12.14
C ASN A 118 3.37 -14.99 11.02
N GLY A 119 4.49 -14.97 10.30
CA GLY A 119 4.80 -15.93 9.23
C GLY A 119 3.72 -16.00 8.17
N LYS A 120 3.38 -14.87 7.54
CA LYS A 120 2.32 -14.82 6.52
C LYS A 120 2.86 -14.37 5.16
N LEU A 121 2.36 -15.01 4.12
CA LEU A 121 2.51 -14.60 2.73
C LEU A 121 1.33 -13.71 2.34
N TYR A 122 1.60 -12.43 2.09
CA TYR A 122 0.65 -11.44 1.62
C TYR A 122 0.77 -11.27 0.11
N ILE A 123 -0.37 -11.27 -0.58
CA ILE A 123 -0.42 -11.01 -2.03
C ILE A 123 -1.48 -9.94 -2.32
N PHE A 124 -1.03 -8.76 -2.74
CA PHE A 124 -1.85 -7.58 -3.02
C PHE A 124 -2.18 -7.45 -4.52
N ALA A 125 -3.43 -7.11 -4.83
CA ALA A 125 -3.91 -6.79 -6.16
C ALA A 125 -4.18 -5.28 -6.27
N SER A 126 -3.17 -4.53 -6.71
CA SER A 126 -3.26 -3.06 -6.88
C SER A 126 -3.76 -2.62 -8.26
N SER A 127 -4.14 -3.55 -9.13
CA SER A 127 -4.73 -3.19 -10.42
C SER A 127 -6.17 -2.70 -10.23
N ASP A 128 -6.63 -1.87 -11.16
CA ASP A 128 -8.04 -1.48 -11.32
C ASP A 128 -8.94 -2.58 -11.93
N LYS A 129 -8.43 -3.80 -12.06
CA LYS A 129 -9.12 -4.97 -12.63
C LYS A 129 -8.85 -6.18 -11.77
N ASP A 130 -9.76 -7.14 -11.82
CA ASP A 130 -9.58 -8.43 -11.16
C ASP A 130 -8.29 -9.12 -11.63
N GLN A 131 -7.52 -9.64 -10.68
CA GLN A 131 -6.31 -10.40 -10.92
C GLN A 131 -6.54 -11.86 -10.58
N LYS A 132 -6.55 -12.71 -11.61
CA LYS A 132 -6.48 -14.16 -11.43
C LYS A 132 -5.03 -14.56 -11.18
N ILE A 133 -4.78 -15.22 -10.05
CA ILE A 133 -3.46 -15.75 -9.70
C ILE A 133 -3.56 -17.22 -9.31
N SER A 134 -2.42 -17.89 -9.23
CA SER A 134 -2.31 -19.22 -8.61
C SER A 134 -1.21 -19.22 -7.57
N VAL A 135 -1.47 -19.81 -6.40
CA VAL A 135 -0.45 -20.14 -5.40
C VAL A 135 -0.49 -21.65 -5.18
N ASN A 136 0.62 -22.34 -5.38
CA ASN A 136 0.71 -23.81 -5.26
C ASN A 136 -0.41 -24.55 -6.00
N LYS A 137 -0.70 -24.12 -7.24
CA LYS A 137 -1.77 -24.64 -8.12
C LYS A 137 -3.20 -24.35 -7.65
N LYS A 138 -3.40 -23.72 -6.50
CA LYS A 138 -4.71 -23.20 -6.07
C LYS A 138 -4.96 -21.84 -6.69
N ASP A 139 -6.09 -21.69 -7.37
CA ASP A 139 -6.47 -20.45 -8.03
C ASP A 139 -7.13 -19.48 -7.05
N TYR A 140 -6.83 -18.19 -7.23
CA TYR A 140 -7.47 -17.08 -6.53
C TYR A 140 -7.89 -16.02 -7.54
N LEU A 141 -9.03 -15.38 -7.28
CA LEU A 141 -9.48 -14.20 -7.99
C LEU A 141 -9.44 -13.03 -7.01
N LEU A 142 -8.55 -12.07 -7.25
CA LEU A 142 -8.38 -10.90 -6.40
C LEU A 142 -9.06 -9.69 -7.07
N PRO A 143 -10.15 -9.13 -6.50
CA PRO A 143 -10.71 -7.87 -6.95
C PRO A 143 -9.70 -6.70 -6.84
N PRO A 144 -9.97 -5.56 -7.48
CA PRO A 144 -9.17 -4.34 -7.32
C PRO A 144 -9.02 -3.95 -5.85
N ARG A 145 -7.83 -3.45 -5.48
CA ARG A 145 -7.52 -2.94 -4.12
C ARG A 145 -7.85 -3.95 -3.03
N SER A 146 -7.45 -5.21 -3.26
CA SER A 146 -7.63 -6.28 -2.29
C SER A 146 -6.35 -7.08 -2.09
N TYR A 147 -6.32 -7.92 -1.06
CA TYR A 147 -5.22 -8.83 -0.83
C TYR A 147 -5.68 -10.13 -0.19
N ILE A 148 -4.84 -11.17 -0.27
CA ILE A 148 -5.01 -12.41 0.50
C ILE A 148 -3.80 -12.64 1.39
N THR A 149 -3.98 -13.49 2.39
CA THR A 149 -2.91 -13.97 3.26
C THR A 149 -2.90 -15.49 3.30
N LEU A 150 -1.71 -16.09 3.30
CA LEU A 150 -1.52 -17.53 3.51
C LEU A 150 -0.50 -17.72 4.63
N ASP A 151 -0.72 -18.69 5.52
CA ASP A 151 0.26 -19.03 6.54
C ASP A 151 1.49 -19.70 5.90
N ILE A 152 2.68 -19.27 6.32
CA ILE A 152 3.96 -19.79 5.87
C ILE A 152 4.30 -21.04 6.66
N ILE A 153 4.59 -22.11 5.93
CA ILE A 153 5.18 -23.34 6.43
C ILE A 153 6.67 -23.30 6.08
N PRO A 154 7.58 -23.22 7.07
CA PRO A 154 9.02 -23.17 6.83
C PRO A 154 9.50 -24.34 5.98
N GLY A 155 10.34 -24.06 4.98
CA GLY A 155 10.85 -25.05 4.04
C GLY A 155 9.89 -25.43 2.91
N GLU A 156 8.63 -25.01 2.93
CA GLU A 156 7.72 -25.22 1.79
C GLU A 156 8.04 -24.24 0.65
N VAL A 157 8.00 -24.73 -0.59
CA VAL A 157 8.18 -23.90 -1.79
C VAL A 157 6.83 -23.38 -2.26
N TYR A 158 6.61 -22.07 -2.13
CA TYR A 158 5.44 -21.38 -2.66
C TYR A 158 5.70 -20.93 -4.09
N THR A 159 4.94 -21.49 -5.04
CA THR A 159 4.93 -21.06 -6.44
C THR A 159 3.75 -20.14 -6.69
N ILE A 160 4.01 -18.87 -6.97
CA ILE A 160 3.01 -17.83 -7.22
C ILE A 160 3.05 -17.47 -8.71
N SER A 161 1.92 -17.49 -9.41
CA SER A 161 1.84 -17.14 -10.84
C SER A 161 0.65 -16.25 -11.16
N THR A 162 0.80 -15.38 -12.16
CA THR A 162 -0.28 -14.50 -12.66
C THR A 162 -1.20 -15.16 -13.68
N LYS A 163 -1.01 -16.46 -13.97
CA LYS A 163 -1.80 -17.30 -14.89
C LYS A 163 -2.03 -16.76 -16.31
N LYS A 164 -1.34 -15.70 -16.72
CA LYS A 164 -1.45 -15.11 -18.06
C LYS A 164 -0.43 -15.75 -19.00
N LEU A 165 -0.70 -15.72 -20.30
CA LEU A 165 0.11 -16.39 -21.33
C LEU A 165 1.60 -16.05 -21.25
N LEU A 166 1.93 -14.80 -20.91
CA LEU A 166 3.29 -14.30 -20.68
C LEU A 166 3.43 -13.77 -19.25
N GLY A 167 2.71 -14.40 -18.33
CA GLY A 167 2.57 -13.93 -16.97
C GLY A 167 3.76 -14.33 -16.12
N SER A 168 4.12 -13.49 -15.16
CA SER A 168 5.20 -13.79 -14.23
C SER A 168 4.84 -14.96 -13.30
N THR A 169 5.85 -15.77 -12.98
CA THR A 169 5.82 -16.81 -11.94
C THR A 169 7.05 -16.68 -11.07
N ILE A 170 6.88 -16.69 -9.75
CA ILE A 170 7.97 -16.69 -8.77
C ILE A 170 7.87 -17.92 -7.88
N LYS A 171 9.01 -18.35 -7.34
CA LYS A 171 9.10 -19.39 -6.32
C LYS A 171 9.82 -18.83 -5.11
N VAL A 172 9.22 -18.98 -3.94
CA VAL A 172 9.81 -18.53 -2.67
C VAL A 172 9.75 -19.67 -1.66
N GLN A 173 10.80 -19.80 -0.87
CA GLN A 173 10.92 -20.84 0.16
C GLN A 173 11.37 -20.18 1.46
N PRO A 174 10.43 -19.74 2.30
CA PRO A 174 10.75 -19.17 3.60
C PRO A 174 11.50 -20.19 4.45
N LYS A 175 12.62 -19.78 5.07
CA LYS A 175 13.40 -20.65 5.95
C LYS A 175 12.86 -20.69 7.38
N THR A 176 12.17 -19.62 7.79
CA THR A 176 11.54 -19.48 9.10
C THR A 176 10.09 -19.02 8.90
N SER A 177 9.30 -19.11 9.96
CA SER A 177 7.92 -18.58 10.04
C SER A 177 7.90 -17.21 10.72
N ASP A 178 9.05 -16.58 10.87
CA ASP A 178 9.18 -15.38 11.67
C ASP A 178 9.03 -14.14 10.77
N GLU A 179 9.19 -14.29 9.46
CA GLU A 179 9.06 -13.17 8.53
C GLU A 179 7.81 -13.29 7.67
N ASN A 180 7.11 -12.17 7.53
CA ASN A 180 6.07 -12.04 6.53
C ASN A 180 6.73 -11.78 5.16
N LEU A 181 6.16 -12.38 4.11
CA LEU A 181 6.52 -12.08 2.73
C LEU A 181 5.41 -11.26 2.08
N TYR A 182 5.78 -10.22 1.34
CA TYR A 182 4.82 -9.32 0.73
C TYR A 182 5.06 -9.22 -0.78
N PHE A 183 4.03 -9.52 -1.57
CA PHE A 183 4.07 -9.41 -3.02
C PHE A 183 2.89 -8.62 -3.56
N GLN A 184 3.12 -7.88 -4.63
CA GLN A 184 2.09 -7.22 -5.41
C GLN A 184 1.99 -7.85 -6.79
N VAL A 185 0.76 -8.14 -7.21
CA VAL A 185 0.46 -8.57 -8.58
C VAL A 185 -0.13 -7.42 -9.39
N SER A 186 0.29 -7.31 -10.65
CA SER A 186 -0.19 -6.27 -11.56
C SER A 186 -0.77 -6.84 -12.85
N SER A 187 -1.63 -6.03 -13.47
CA SER A 187 -2.32 -6.39 -14.71
C SER A 187 -1.46 -6.19 -15.97
N LEU A 188 -2.06 -6.49 -17.12
CA LEU A 188 -1.43 -6.28 -18.43
C LEU A 188 -1.11 -4.78 -18.59
N LYS A 189 0.17 -4.47 -18.80
CA LYS A 189 0.63 -3.13 -19.18
C LYS A 189 1.10 -3.15 -20.62
N VAL A 190 0.48 -2.29 -21.44
CA VAL A 190 0.92 -2.01 -22.81
C VAL A 190 1.62 -0.66 -22.79
N LYS A 191 2.86 -0.60 -23.23
CA LYS A 191 3.60 0.66 -23.40
C LYS A 191 4.16 0.75 -24.81
N SER A 192 4.28 1.96 -25.33
CA SER A 192 5.05 2.17 -26.56
C SER A 192 6.50 1.74 -26.35
N ASP A 193 7.08 1.13 -27.37
CA ASP A 193 8.50 0.85 -27.37
C ASP A 193 9.29 2.15 -27.55
N THR A 194 10.35 2.30 -26.75
CA THR A 194 11.22 3.48 -26.71
C THR A 194 12.58 3.21 -27.37
N SER A 195 12.78 2.01 -27.92
CA SER A 195 14.01 1.56 -28.58
C SER A 195 14.34 2.26 -29.92
N GLY A 196 13.45 3.12 -30.43
CA GLY A 196 13.66 3.91 -31.64
C GLY A 196 13.21 3.25 -32.96
N THR A 197 12.86 1.97 -32.97
CA THR A 197 12.38 1.27 -34.18
C THR A 197 10.86 1.19 -34.33
N GLY A 198 10.11 1.76 -33.37
CA GLY A 198 8.65 1.61 -33.31
C GLY A 198 8.27 0.18 -32.88
N GLY A 199 7.43 0.07 -31.84
CA GLY A 199 7.04 -1.22 -31.28
C GLY A 199 6.09 -1.08 -30.10
N LEU A 200 5.59 -2.21 -29.61
CA LEU A 200 4.75 -2.28 -28.41
C LEU A 200 5.40 -3.22 -27.40
N ASN A 201 5.64 -2.72 -26.19
CA ASN A 201 6.07 -3.52 -25.05
C ASN A 201 4.83 -4.02 -24.29
N LEU A 202 4.66 -5.35 -24.26
CA LEU A 202 3.54 -6.03 -23.62
C LEU A 202 4.04 -6.80 -22.39
N LYS A 203 3.66 -6.35 -21.19
CA LYS A 203 3.84 -7.12 -19.95
C LYS A 203 2.50 -7.67 -19.51
N SER A 204 2.24 -8.96 -19.69
CA SER A 204 0.89 -9.52 -19.45
C SER A 204 0.50 -9.58 -17.97
N GLY A 205 1.47 -9.67 -17.06
CA GLY A 205 1.28 -9.52 -15.61
C GLY A 205 2.61 -9.67 -14.89
N ASP A 206 2.80 -8.90 -13.83
CA ASP A 206 4.05 -8.85 -13.06
C ASP A 206 3.80 -9.22 -11.60
N ILE A 207 4.83 -9.77 -10.94
CA ILE A 207 4.84 -10.04 -9.50
C ILE A 207 6.06 -9.34 -8.92
N ILE A 208 5.83 -8.42 -7.98
CA ILE A 208 6.88 -7.56 -7.42
C ILE A 208 6.90 -7.78 -5.90
N GLY A 209 8.09 -7.97 -5.33
CA GLY A 209 8.27 -7.98 -3.87
C GLY A 209 8.08 -6.58 -3.30
N LEU A 210 7.37 -6.47 -2.18
CA LEU A 210 7.13 -5.20 -1.50
C LEU A 210 8.00 -5.06 -0.26
N GLU A 211 8.42 -3.82 0.01
CA GLU A 211 8.97 -3.45 1.30
C GLU A 211 7.84 -3.44 2.36
N LYS A 212 8.18 -3.85 3.59
CA LYS A 212 7.23 -4.10 4.68
C LYS A 212 6.38 -2.87 5.01
N SER A 213 6.99 -1.70 5.17
CA SER A 213 6.29 -0.45 5.52
C SER A 213 5.22 -0.12 4.48
N TYR A 214 5.55 -0.23 3.19
CA TYR A 214 4.57 0.00 2.13
C TYR A 214 3.49 -1.08 2.07
N ALA A 215 3.85 -2.35 2.23
CA ALA A 215 2.89 -3.44 2.22
C ALA A 215 1.89 -3.36 3.39
N GLU A 216 2.35 -2.99 4.57
CA GLU A 216 1.50 -2.78 5.74
C GLU A 216 0.58 -1.58 5.57
N PHE A 217 1.04 -0.52 4.90
CA PHE A 217 0.18 0.56 4.47
C PHE A 217 -0.90 0.08 3.50
N LEU A 218 -0.54 -0.72 2.48
CA LEU A 218 -1.53 -1.32 1.58
C LEU A 218 -2.54 -2.18 2.35
N SER A 219 -2.10 -2.95 3.35
CA SER A 219 -3.00 -3.75 4.20
C SER A 219 -3.97 -2.91 5.04
N LEU A 220 -3.66 -1.62 5.25
CA LEU A 220 -4.57 -0.67 5.88
C LEU A 220 -5.68 -0.24 4.93
N ILE A 221 -5.34 -0.01 3.66
CA ILE A 221 -6.22 0.65 2.68
C ILE A 221 -6.90 -0.30 1.69
N TYR A 222 -6.53 -1.58 1.70
CA TYR A 222 -7.07 -2.63 0.82
C TYR A 222 -7.93 -3.60 1.61
N ILE A 223 -8.86 -4.26 0.92
CA ILE A 223 -9.75 -5.25 1.52
C ILE A 223 -9.07 -6.62 1.54
N GLN A 224 -9.07 -7.27 2.69
CA GLN A 224 -8.62 -8.66 2.77
C GLN A 224 -9.72 -9.60 2.26
N ASN A 225 -9.41 -10.39 1.24
CA ASN A 225 -10.24 -11.51 0.82
C ASN A 225 -9.82 -12.78 1.58
N LYS A 226 -10.79 -13.64 1.84
CA LYS A 226 -10.60 -14.94 2.50
C LYS A 226 -10.62 -16.07 1.48
#